data_AF-A0A538BZC2-F1
#
_entry.id   AF-A0A538BZC2-F1
#
_cell.length_a   1.000
_cell.length_b   1.000
_cell.length_c   1.000
_cell.angle_alpha   90.00
_cell.angle_beta   90.00
_cell.angle_gamma   90.00
#
_symmetry.space_group_name_H-M   'P 1'
#
loop_
_entity.id
_entity.type
_entity.pdbx_description
1 polymer ?
#
loop_
_entity_poly.entity_id
_entity_poly.type
_entity_poly.pdbx_seq_one_letter_code
_entity_poly.pdbx_strand_id
1 'polypeptide(L)'
;MAAAAGTTSRATRGSCGSISRRSHTCAPRARTCASASALSALRSVDEQLLRVARTRGHGPASERAVARFSRLGEHGAVWLAIGLLSAAADRKRRPTWRRATANVARAYLLNTLLKLLIRRPRPLLDGLPALAGTPTGLSFPSAHAATSFAGARSYSRAGLRARPLYLLAASLSASRVYLGVHYPSDVLGGALLGAALGRRVERRQGPR
;
A
#
# COMPACT_ATOMS: atom_id res chain seq x y z
N MET A 1 -45.46 -55.30 -39.69
CA MET A 1 -45.13 -54.06 -38.95
C MET A 1 -44.67 -53.03 -39.98
N ALA A 2 -45.56 -52.09 -40.31
CA ALA A 2 -45.35 -50.96 -41.23
C ALA A 2 -44.46 -49.89 -40.55
N ALA A 3 -43.72 -48.98 -41.19
CA ALA A 3 -43.48 -48.65 -42.59
C ALA A 3 -42.10 -47.95 -42.70
N ALA A 4 -41.53 -47.97 -43.90
CA ALA A 4 -40.33 -47.24 -44.31
C ALA A 4 -40.67 -46.16 -45.35
N ALA A 5 -39.77 -45.16 -45.44
CA ALA A 5 -39.36 -44.40 -46.63
C ALA A 5 -40.24 -43.27 -47.24
N GLY A 6 -39.52 -42.23 -47.70
CA GLY A 6 -39.95 -41.15 -48.61
C GLY A 6 -40.08 -39.78 -47.92
N THR A 7 -39.55 -38.64 -48.39
CA THR A 7 -39.09 -38.25 -49.73
C THR A 7 -38.26 -36.95 -49.63
N THR A 8 -37.38 -36.78 -50.61
CA THR A 8 -36.44 -35.68 -50.92
C THR A 8 -37.06 -34.28 -51.16
N SER A 9 -36.31 -33.19 -50.92
CA SER A 9 -36.25 -32.05 -51.85
C SER A 9 -34.95 -31.22 -51.73
N ARG A 10 -34.44 -30.77 -52.87
CA ARG A 10 -33.16 -30.09 -53.12
C ARG A 10 -33.45 -28.72 -53.77
N ALA A 11 -32.47 -27.82 -53.65
CA ALA A 11 -32.34 -26.51 -54.32
C ALA A 11 -33.14 -25.37 -53.66
N THR A 12 -32.64 -24.15 -53.50
CA THR A 12 -31.92 -23.32 -54.49
C THR A 12 -30.90 -22.36 -53.86
N ARG A 13 -29.84 -22.06 -54.60
CA ARG A 13 -28.97 -20.89 -54.43
C ARG A 13 -29.73 -19.63 -54.87
N GLY A 14 -29.60 -18.54 -54.12
CA GLY A 14 -30.00 -17.19 -54.51
C GLY A 14 -29.37 -16.22 -53.51
N SER A 15 -28.21 -15.67 -53.83
CA SER A 15 -28.02 -14.37 -54.51
C SER A 15 -27.74 -13.25 -53.51
N CYS A 16 -26.62 -12.61 -53.77
CA CYS A 16 -26.01 -11.47 -53.12
C CYS A 16 -27.01 -10.32 -52.89
N GLY A 17 -27.18 -9.90 -51.63
CA GLY A 17 -27.85 -8.66 -51.24
C GLY A 17 -26.93 -7.87 -50.32
N SER A 18 -26.21 -6.91 -50.88
CA SER A 18 -25.26 -6.04 -50.21
C SER A 18 -25.96 -5.14 -49.18
N ILE A 19 -25.83 -5.48 -47.89
CA ILE A 19 -26.15 -4.53 -46.81
C ILE A 19 -24.87 -3.80 -46.42
N SER A 20 -24.83 -2.55 -46.87
CA SER A 20 -23.93 -1.47 -46.52
C SER A 20 -23.29 -1.60 -45.13
N ARG A 21 -22.00 -1.93 -45.09
CA ARG A 21 -21.15 -1.68 -43.92
C ARG A 21 -20.96 -0.16 -43.80
N ARG A 22 -21.81 0.49 -43.01
CA ARG A 22 -21.45 1.79 -42.44
C ARG A 22 -20.33 1.57 -41.45
N SER A 23 -19.14 2.01 -41.83
CA SER A 23 -17.97 2.15 -40.98
C SER A 23 -18.27 3.14 -39.86
N HIS A 24 -18.81 2.63 -38.74
CA HIS A 24 -18.74 3.34 -37.48
C HIS A 24 -17.28 3.28 -37.00
N THR A 25 -16.55 4.35 -37.29
CA THR A 25 -15.25 4.66 -36.71
C THR A 25 -15.36 4.68 -35.19
N CYS A 26 -15.05 3.55 -34.54
CA CYS A 26 -14.90 3.50 -33.09
C CYS A 26 -13.51 4.01 -32.71
N ALA A 27 -13.36 5.33 -32.62
CA ALA A 27 -12.26 5.96 -31.89
C ALA A 27 -12.87 6.67 -30.68
N PRO A 28 -12.81 6.04 -29.49
CA PRO A 28 -11.78 6.41 -28.52
C PRO A 28 -11.32 5.19 -27.69
N ARG A 29 -10.29 4.44 -28.14
CA ARG A 29 -9.78 3.26 -27.40
C ARG A 29 -8.28 3.30 -27.04
N ALA A 30 -7.50 4.19 -27.64
CA ALA A 30 -6.05 4.17 -27.47
C ALA A 30 -5.57 4.59 -26.05
N ARG A 31 -6.19 5.63 -25.46
CA ARG A 31 -5.78 6.13 -24.14
C ARG A 31 -6.14 5.18 -22.99
N THR A 32 -7.30 4.54 -23.07
CA THR A 32 -7.77 3.57 -22.05
C THR A 32 -6.94 2.27 -22.07
N CYS A 33 -6.54 1.79 -23.25
CA CYS A 33 -5.67 0.62 -23.36
C CYS A 33 -4.25 0.89 -22.84
N ALA A 34 -3.68 2.07 -23.13
CA ALA A 34 -2.37 2.45 -22.62
C ALA A 34 -2.34 2.58 -21.08
N SER A 35 -3.37 3.19 -20.48
CA SER A 35 -3.49 3.29 -19.01
C SER A 35 -3.72 1.93 -18.35
N ALA A 36 -4.51 1.05 -18.97
CA ALA A 36 -4.69 -0.32 -18.47
C ALA A 36 -3.37 -1.12 -18.51
N SER A 37 -2.60 -1.00 -19.59
CA SER A 37 -1.29 -1.64 -19.74
C SER A 37 -0.24 -1.13 -18.76
N ALA A 38 -0.25 0.18 -18.46
CA ALA A 38 0.67 0.77 -17.48
C ALA A 38 0.33 0.31 -16.05
N LEU A 39 -0.95 0.26 -15.69
CA LEU A 39 -1.39 -0.23 -14.38
C LEU A 39 -1.09 -1.72 -14.19
N SER A 40 -1.24 -2.54 -15.24
CA SER A 40 -0.83 -3.96 -15.18
C SER A 40 0.68 -4.11 -15.03
N ALA A 41 1.49 -3.29 -15.72
CA ALA A 41 2.94 -3.30 -15.57
C ALA A 41 3.40 -2.86 -14.17
N LEU A 42 2.76 -1.85 -13.58
CA LEU A 42 3.06 -1.45 -12.20
C LEU A 42 2.71 -2.56 -11.21
N ARG A 43 1.56 -3.23 -11.39
CA ARG A 43 1.16 -4.37 -10.54
C ARG A 43 2.13 -5.54 -10.66
N SER A 44 2.58 -5.87 -11.87
CA SER A 44 3.54 -6.96 -12.08
C SER A 44 4.89 -6.67 -11.43
N VAL A 45 5.39 -5.43 -11.52
CA VAL A 45 6.61 -5.02 -10.82
C VAL A 45 6.45 -5.12 -9.30
N ASP A 46 5.32 -4.66 -8.77
CA ASP A 46 5.02 -4.69 -7.32
C ASP A 46 5.00 -6.13 -6.77
N GLU A 47 4.40 -7.05 -7.53
CA GLU A 47 4.39 -8.49 -7.22
C GLU A 47 5.76 -9.13 -7.35
N GLN A 48 6.52 -8.83 -8.42
CA GLN A 48 7.87 -9.36 -8.60
C GLN A 48 8.80 -8.94 -7.46
N LEU A 49 8.78 -7.65 -7.10
CA LEU A 49 9.56 -7.13 -5.98
C LEU A 49 9.14 -7.78 -4.66
N LEU A 50 7.85 -7.99 -4.45
CA LEU A 50 7.37 -8.70 -3.27
C LEU A 50 7.83 -10.17 -3.27
N ARG A 51 7.73 -10.90 -4.38
CA ARG A 51 8.20 -12.28 -4.50
C ARG A 51 9.69 -12.39 -4.19
N VAL A 52 10.51 -11.48 -4.73
CA VAL A 52 11.94 -11.40 -4.42
C VAL A 52 12.19 -11.17 -2.92
N ALA A 53 11.43 -10.27 -2.30
CA ALA A 53 11.52 -10.02 -0.87
C ALA A 53 11.05 -11.22 -0.02
N ARG A 54 10.17 -12.07 -0.55
CA ARG A 54 9.60 -13.26 0.12
C ARG A 54 10.41 -14.55 -0.09
N THR A 55 11.38 -14.57 -0.99
CA THR A 55 12.21 -15.77 -1.27
C THR A 55 13.63 -15.66 -0.72
N ARG A 56 14.08 -14.48 -0.31
CA ARG A 56 15.45 -14.25 0.18
C ARG A 56 15.50 -13.95 1.67
N GLY A 57 16.43 -14.59 2.38
CA GLY A 57 16.66 -14.33 3.81
C GLY A 57 15.50 -14.75 4.71
N HIS A 58 14.75 -15.78 4.33
CA HIS A 58 13.67 -16.38 5.14
C HIS A 58 14.18 -17.62 5.85
N GLY A 59 14.05 -17.62 7.16
CA GLY A 59 14.34 -18.74 8.04
C GLY A 59 13.58 -18.55 9.35
N PRO A 60 13.32 -19.63 10.12
CA PRO A 60 12.40 -19.55 11.26
C PRO A 60 12.80 -18.48 12.29
N ALA A 61 14.10 -18.27 12.50
CA ALA A 61 14.61 -17.26 13.42
C ALA A 61 14.40 -15.83 12.89
N SER A 62 14.72 -15.57 11.61
CA SER A 62 14.59 -14.24 11.01
C SER A 62 13.13 -13.84 10.87
N GLU A 63 12.26 -14.76 10.46
CA GLU A 63 10.82 -14.54 10.36
C GLU A 63 10.22 -14.16 11.71
N ARG A 64 10.55 -14.91 12.76
CA ARG A 64 10.13 -14.57 14.13
C ARG A 64 10.67 -13.20 14.52
N ALA A 65 11.96 -12.93 14.32
CA ALA A 65 12.57 -11.66 14.70
C ALA A 65 11.87 -10.47 14.01
N VAL A 66 11.65 -10.55 12.69
CA VAL A 66 10.97 -9.50 11.92
C VAL A 66 9.51 -9.37 12.34
N ALA A 67 8.80 -10.46 12.59
CA ALA A 67 7.42 -10.42 13.08
C ALA A 67 7.34 -9.74 14.46
N ARG A 68 8.27 -10.05 15.38
CA ARG A 68 8.34 -9.39 16.70
C ARG A 68 8.65 -7.91 16.57
N PHE A 69 9.64 -7.56 15.75
CA PHE A 69 10.02 -6.18 15.50
C PHE A 69 8.86 -5.37 14.88
N SER A 70 8.13 -5.96 13.93
CA SER A 70 6.99 -5.31 13.26
C SER A 70 5.88 -4.93 14.25
N ARG A 71 5.75 -5.65 15.38
CA ARG A 71 4.77 -5.33 16.43
C ARG A 71 4.99 -3.96 17.07
N LEU A 72 6.22 -3.45 17.07
CA LEU A 72 6.51 -2.10 17.59
C LEU A 72 5.76 -1.02 16.80
N GLY A 73 5.54 -1.24 15.51
CA GLY A 73 4.83 -0.32 14.63
C GLY A 73 3.31 -0.46 14.66
N GLU A 74 2.75 -1.44 15.37
CA GLU A 74 1.30 -1.65 15.43
C GLU A 74 0.61 -0.41 15.99
N HIS A 75 -0.40 0.09 15.27
CA HIS A 75 -1.12 1.33 15.61
C HIS A 75 -0.23 2.59 15.77
N GLY A 76 1.02 2.54 15.30
CA GLY A 76 2.00 3.60 15.54
C GLY A 76 2.52 3.67 16.98
N ALA A 77 2.36 2.61 17.79
CA ALA A 77 2.64 2.60 19.22
C ALA A 77 4.04 3.10 19.59
N VAL A 78 5.10 2.61 18.91
CA VAL A 78 6.49 3.07 19.18
C VAL A 78 6.64 4.58 18.98
N TRP A 79 5.97 5.15 17.98
CA TRP A 79 6.06 6.59 17.68
C TRP A 79 5.29 7.41 18.71
N LEU A 80 4.10 6.95 19.10
CA LEU A 80 3.33 7.56 20.20
C LEU A 80 4.14 7.56 21.50
N ALA A 81 4.80 6.45 21.83
CA ALA A 81 5.66 6.33 23.00
C ALA A 81 6.83 7.31 22.95
N ILE A 82 7.57 7.38 21.83
CA ILE A 82 8.66 8.36 21.65
C ILE A 82 8.17 9.78 21.90
N GLY A 83 7.03 10.14 21.33
CA GLY A 83 6.45 11.46 21.48
C GLY A 83 6.01 11.80 22.90
N LEU A 84 5.36 10.86 23.59
CA LEU A 84 4.90 11.03 24.97
C LEU A 84 6.10 11.13 25.94
N LEU A 85 7.11 10.26 25.77
CA LEU A 85 8.34 10.29 26.58
C LEU A 85 9.10 11.60 26.36
N SER A 86 9.22 12.06 25.12
CA SER A 86 9.86 13.34 24.81
C SER A 86 9.08 14.52 25.41
N ALA A 87 7.74 14.49 25.36
CA ALA A 87 6.89 15.50 25.97
C ALA A 87 6.97 15.53 27.52
N ALA A 88 7.26 14.39 28.14
CA ALA A 88 7.46 14.27 29.58
C ALA A 88 8.85 14.75 30.00
N ALA A 89 9.89 14.35 29.26
CA ALA A 89 11.29 14.69 29.54
C ALA A 89 11.61 16.18 29.30
N ASP A 90 10.90 16.83 28.37
CA ASP A 90 11.19 18.20 27.96
C ASP A 90 9.94 19.09 28.07
N ARG A 91 9.73 19.56 29.31
CA ARG A 91 8.59 20.42 29.66
C ARG A 91 8.57 21.73 28.86
N LYS A 92 9.74 22.30 28.55
CA LYS A 92 9.87 23.56 27.79
C LYS A 92 9.35 23.41 26.36
N ARG A 93 9.65 22.30 25.66
CA ARG A 93 9.16 22.04 24.29
C ARG A 93 7.96 21.10 24.25
N ARG A 94 7.28 20.87 25.38
CA ARG A 94 6.10 19.98 25.49
C ARG A 94 5.02 20.24 24.43
N PRO A 95 4.66 21.50 24.08
CA PRO A 95 3.70 21.76 23.00
C PRO A 95 4.19 21.25 21.63
N THR A 96 5.48 21.38 21.33
CA THR A 96 6.09 20.89 20.09
C THR A 96 6.02 19.36 20.01
N TRP A 97 6.37 18.67 21.10
CA TRP A 97 6.27 17.21 21.17
C TRP A 97 4.83 16.73 21.02
N ARG A 98 3.86 17.38 21.68
CA ARG A 98 2.42 17.07 21.52
C ARG A 98 1.94 17.24 20.09
N ARG A 99 2.33 18.33 19.41
CA ARG A 99 2.00 18.56 17.98
C ARG A 99 2.61 17.50 17.08
N ALA A 100 3.86 17.10 17.34
CA ALA A 100 4.52 16.03 16.59
C ALA A 100 3.80 14.68 16.78
N THR A 101 3.42 14.32 18.01
CA THR A 101 2.63 13.12 18.32
C THR A 101 1.25 13.17 17.68
N ALA A 102 0.59 14.32 17.69
CA ALA A 102 -0.71 14.49 17.02
C ALA A 102 -0.61 14.22 15.52
N ASN A 103 0.51 14.52 14.85
CA ASN A 103 0.70 14.19 13.43
C ASN A 103 0.78 12.67 13.20
N VAL A 104 1.38 11.92 14.12
CA VAL A 104 1.39 10.44 14.04
C VAL A 104 -0.03 9.90 14.14
N ALA A 105 -0.82 10.38 15.10
CA ALA A 105 -2.21 9.99 15.26
C ALA A 105 -3.05 10.35 14.02
N ARG A 106 -2.89 11.57 13.48
CA ARG A 106 -3.54 11.99 12.22
C ARG A 106 -3.15 11.10 11.04
N ALA A 107 -1.88 10.70 10.95
CA ALA A 107 -1.42 9.81 9.90
C ALA A 107 -2.09 8.44 9.99
N TYR A 108 -2.23 7.90 11.20
CA TYR A 108 -2.97 6.65 11.43
C TYR A 108 -4.44 6.78 11.01
N LEU A 109 -5.13 7.83 11.47
CA LEU A 109 -6.54 8.06 11.15
C LEU A 109 -6.77 8.24 9.64
N LEU A 110 -5.99 9.13 8.99
CA LEU A 110 -6.12 9.37 7.56
C LEU A 110 -5.76 8.12 6.74
N ASN A 111 -4.75 7.36 7.15
CA ASN A 111 -4.44 6.08 6.54
C ASN A 111 -5.63 5.11 6.63
N THR A 112 -6.26 4.99 7.80
CA THR A 112 -7.44 4.13 8.00
C THR A 112 -8.59 4.55 7.09
N LEU A 113 -8.88 5.85 7.00
CA LEU A 113 -9.89 6.37 6.07
C LEU A 113 -9.56 6.04 4.61
N LEU A 114 -8.34 6.33 4.16
CA LEU A 114 -7.90 6.01 2.79
C LEU A 114 -7.97 4.52 2.50
N LYS A 115 -7.67 3.68 3.49
CA LYS A 115 -7.77 2.23 3.34
C LYS A 115 -9.19 1.77 3.10
N LEU A 116 -10.17 2.36 3.79
CA LEU A 116 -11.60 2.08 3.60
C LEU A 116 -12.17 2.63 2.28
N LEU A 117 -11.55 3.67 1.72
CA LEU A 117 -11.93 4.25 0.43
C LEU A 117 -11.32 3.49 -0.76
N ILE A 118 -10.03 3.18 -0.71
CA ILE A 118 -9.28 2.59 -1.84
C ILE A 118 -9.49 1.08 -1.91
N ARG A 119 -9.65 0.41 -0.75
CA ARG A 119 -9.97 -1.02 -0.63
C ARG A 119 -9.09 -1.97 -1.47
N ARG A 120 -7.82 -1.64 -1.66
CA ARG A 120 -6.88 -2.54 -2.37
C ARG A 120 -6.73 -3.86 -1.58
N PRO A 121 -6.88 -5.04 -2.22
CA PRO A 121 -6.68 -6.33 -1.56
C PRO A 121 -5.21 -6.54 -1.18
N ARG A 122 -4.96 -7.31 -0.13
CA ARG A 122 -3.61 -7.73 0.28
C ARG A 122 -2.95 -8.68 -0.73
N PRO A 123 -1.60 -8.74 -0.72
CA PRO A 123 -0.90 -9.70 -1.55
C PRO A 123 -1.33 -11.14 -1.27
N LEU A 124 -1.61 -11.86 -2.35
CA LEU A 124 -1.79 -13.30 -2.37
C LEU A 124 -0.75 -13.86 -3.32
N LEU A 125 0.26 -14.53 -2.77
CA LEU A 125 1.33 -15.15 -3.54
C LEU A 125 1.23 -16.67 -3.38
N ASP A 126 1.00 -17.36 -4.50
CA ASP A 126 0.95 -18.83 -4.51
C ASP A 126 2.23 -19.42 -3.95
N GLY A 127 2.07 -20.37 -3.02
CA GLY A 127 3.18 -21.03 -2.31
C GLY A 127 3.92 -20.16 -1.29
N LEU A 128 3.52 -18.89 -1.10
CA LEU A 128 4.19 -17.93 -0.20
C LEU A 128 3.18 -17.21 0.69
N PRO A 129 2.57 -17.90 1.68
CA PRO A 129 1.59 -17.29 2.58
C PRO A 129 2.22 -16.13 3.38
N ALA A 130 1.36 -15.22 3.85
CA ALA A 130 1.78 -14.12 4.71
C ALA A 130 2.27 -14.66 6.07
N LEU A 131 3.36 -14.08 6.59
CA LEU A 131 3.98 -14.50 7.85
C LEU A 131 3.46 -13.76 9.09
N ALA A 132 2.49 -12.87 8.90
CA ALA A 132 1.88 -12.12 9.99
C ALA A 132 0.39 -11.93 9.75
N GLY A 133 -0.39 -12.10 10.82
CA GLY A 133 -1.81 -11.78 10.83
C GLY A 133 -2.05 -10.29 10.63
N THR A 134 -3.20 -9.94 10.04
CA THR A 134 -3.62 -8.55 9.89
C THR A 134 -5.11 -8.42 10.19
N PRO A 135 -5.55 -7.30 10.77
CA PRO A 135 -6.95 -7.15 11.20
C PRO A 135 -7.93 -6.97 10.03
N THR A 136 -7.43 -6.68 8.82
CA THR A 136 -8.25 -6.44 7.63
C THR A 136 -7.56 -6.99 6.39
N GLY A 137 -8.34 -7.40 5.39
CA GLY A 137 -7.85 -7.83 4.06
C GLY A 137 -7.38 -6.68 3.15
N LEU A 138 -7.24 -5.46 3.67
CA LEU A 138 -6.93 -4.25 2.88
C LEU A 138 -5.45 -3.84 3.01
N SER A 139 -4.81 -3.50 1.89
CA SER A 139 -3.36 -3.28 1.79
C SER A 139 -2.97 -1.80 1.66
N PHE A 140 -3.66 -1.00 0.85
CA PHE A 140 -3.23 0.36 0.56
C PHE A 140 -3.97 1.42 1.41
N PRO A 141 -3.28 2.44 1.95
CA PRO A 141 -1.84 2.54 2.15
C PRO A 141 -1.36 1.75 3.38
N SER A 142 -0.05 1.55 3.49
CA SER A 142 0.57 0.90 4.66
C SER A 142 0.54 1.82 5.89
N ALA A 143 -0.18 1.40 6.93
CA ALA A 143 -0.27 2.13 8.19
C ALA A 143 1.09 2.28 8.89
N HIS A 144 1.88 1.19 8.97
CA HIS A 144 3.24 1.21 9.52
C HIS A 144 4.10 2.26 8.82
N ALA A 145 4.04 2.34 7.48
CA ALA A 145 4.80 3.34 6.73
C ALA A 145 4.27 4.76 7.00
N ALA A 146 2.95 4.97 6.96
CA ALA A 146 2.34 6.27 7.20
C ALA A 146 2.69 6.83 8.59
N THR A 147 2.49 6.06 9.66
CA THR A 147 2.82 6.52 11.01
C THR A 147 4.31 6.70 11.20
N SER A 148 5.14 5.84 10.59
CA SER A 148 6.59 5.89 10.78
C SER A 148 7.25 7.08 10.10
N PHE A 149 6.90 7.37 8.86
CA PHE A 149 7.43 8.54 8.17
C PHE A 149 6.84 9.85 8.71
N ALA A 150 5.60 9.84 9.23
CA ALA A 150 5.05 10.96 9.98
C ALA A 150 5.83 11.23 11.28
N GLY A 151 6.11 10.18 12.04
CA GLY A 151 6.88 10.24 13.28
C GLY A 151 8.31 10.69 13.04
N ALA A 152 9.02 10.04 12.11
CA ALA A 152 10.41 10.37 11.79
C ALA A 152 10.56 11.83 11.39
N ARG A 153 9.69 12.32 10.50
CA ARG A 153 9.72 13.71 10.04
C ARG A 153 9.31 14.71 11.13
N SER A 154 8.29 14.40 11.91
CA SER A 154 7.78 15.31 12.96
C SER A 154 8.77 15.42 14.11
N TYR A 155 9.32 14.31 14.59
CA TYR A 155 10.25 14.30 15.72
C TYR A 155 11.65 14.79 15.33
N SER A 156 12.09 14.60 14.08
CA SER A 156 13.32 15.22 13.61
C SER A 156 13.23 16.74 13.62
N ARG A 157 12.09 17.27 13.16
CA ARG A 157 11.82 18.72 13.25
C ARG A 157 11.70 19.19 14.70
N ALA A 158 11.08 18.42 15.58
CA ALA A 158 10.89 18.80 16.98
C ALA A 158 12.20 18.87 17.79
N GLY A 159 13.22 18.09 17.46
CA GLY A 159 14.37 17.97 18.36
C GLY A 159 15.38 16.90 17.98
N LEU A 160 14.88 15.74 17.59
CA LEU A 160 15.65 14.50 17.53
C LEU A 160 16.52 14.41 16.27
N ARG A 161 17.58 13.60 16.33
CA ARG A 161 18.44 13.32 15.18
C ARG A 161 17.64 12.59 14.10
N ALA A 162 17.67 13.10 12.87
CA ALA A 162 16.86 12.54 11.77
C ALA A 162 17.27 11.12 11.39
N ARG A 163 18.58 10.85 11.24
CA ARG A 163 19.11 9.56 10.77
C ARG A 163 18.55 8.33 11.50
N PRO A 164 18.62 8.20 12.84
CA PRO A 164 18.08 7.03 13.53
C PRO A 164 16.56 6.88 13.37
N LEU A 165 15.82 7.99 13.30
CA LEU A 165 14.37 7.93 13.12
C LEU A 165 13.98 7.43 11.73
N TYR A 166 14.64 7.91 10.68
CA TYR A 166 14.37 7.44 9.32
C TYR A 166 14.83 6.00 9.11
N LEU A 167 15.92 5.57 9.76
CA LEU A 167 16.32 4.16 9.78
C LEU A 167 15.24 3.29 10.44
N LEU A 168 14.74 3.68 11.61
CA LEU A 168 13.64 2.98 12.27
C LEU A 168 12.39 2.92 11.38
N ALA A 169 12.03 4.04 10.74
CA ALA A 169 10.88 4.12 9.86
C ALA A 169 11.01 3.23 8.62
N ALA A 170 12.19 3.24 7.99
CA ALA A 170 12.49 2.37 6.86
C ALA A 170 12.44 0.89 7.28
N SER A 171 13.05 0.52 8.40
CA SER A 171 13.04 -0.87 8.91
C SER A 171 11.63 -1.35 9.23
N LEU A 172 10.81 -0.56 9.93
CA LEU A 172 9.42 -0.92 10.23
C LEU A 172 8.60 -1.09 8.94
N SER A 173 8.83 -0.24 7.95
CA SER A 173 8.14 -0.30 6.67
C SER A 173 8.57 -1.51 5.84
N ALA A 174 9.87 -1.77 5.76
CA ALA A 174 10.46 -2.92 5.08
C ALA A 174 9.99 -4.25 5.69
N SER A 175 9.81 -4.30 7.02
CA SER A 175 9.25 -5.47 7.71
C SER A 175 7.90 -5.92 7.12
N ARG A 176 7.08 -4.98 6.61
CA ARG A 176 5.76 -5.31 6.06
C ARG A 176 5.82 -5.98 4.70
N VAL A 177 6.82 -5.63 3.89
CA VAL A 177 7.10 -6.29 2.61
C VAL A 177 7.70 -7.67 2.89
N TYR A 178 8.65 -7.76 3.82
CA TYR A 178 9.28 -9.02 4.24
C TYR A 178 8.24 -10.04 4.73
N LEU A 179 7.27 -9.60 5.55
CA LEU A 179 6.21 -10.47 6.09
C LEU A 179 5.11 -10.80 5.06
N GLY A 180 5.16 -10.23 3.85
CA GLY A 180 4.21 -10.56 2.77
C GLY A 180 2.83 -9.93 2.92
N VAL A 181 2.69 -8.93 3.79
CA VAL A 181 1.37 -8.34 4.11
C VAL A 181 1.10 -7.05 3.35
N HIS A 182 2.11 -6.45 2.74
CA HIS A 182 1.99 -5.22 1.95
C HIS A 182 2.87 -5.29 0.71
N TYR A 183 2.38 -4.69 -0.36
CA TYR A 183 3.18 -4.45 -1.55
C TYR A 183 4.17 -3.29 -1.34
N PRO A 184 5.31 -3.25 -2.05
CA PRO A 184 6.22 -2.10 -2.06
C PRO A 184 5.53 -0.75 -2.32
N SER A 185 4.56 -0.70 -3.24
CA SER A 185 3.80 0.53 -3.50
C SER A 185 2.88 0.95 -2.33
N ASP A 186 2.36 0.02 -1.53
CA ASP A 186 1.61 0.35 -0.30
C ASP A 186 2.50 1.07 0.71
N VAL A 187 3.75 0.61 0.81
CA VAL A 187 4.78 1.20 1.68
C VAL A 187 5.17 2.58 1.18
N LEU A 188 5.41 2.74 -0.13
CA LEU A 188 5.73 4.03 -0.71
C LEU A 188 4.58 5.04 -0.52
N GLY A 189 3.34 4.64 -0.80
CA GLY A 189 2.15 5.48 -0.60
C GLY A 189 1.98 5.90 0.86
N GLY A 190 2.16 4.97 1.80
CA GLY A 190 2.16 5.27 3.22
C GLY A 190 3.29 6.24 3.61
N ALA A 191 4.52 5.99 3.16
CA ALA A 191 5.67 6.85 3.46
C ALA A 191 5.45 8.29 2.98
N LEU A 192 4.92 8.47 1.76
CA LEU A 192 4.59 9.77 1.18
C LEU A 192 3.49 10.49 1.98
N LEU A 193 2.41 9.78 2.34
CA LEU A 193 1.34 10.30 3.18
C LEU A 193 1.87 10.77 4.53
N GLY A 194 2.64 9.92 5.21
CA GLY A 194 3.24 10.22 6.51
C GLY A 194 4.18 11.42 6.45
N ALA A 195 5.09 11.43 5.46
CA ALA A 195 5.99 12.54 5.24
C ALA A 195 5.21 13.84 4.94
N ALA A 196 4.12 13.81 4.18
CA ALA A 196 3.30 14.99 3.91
C ALA A 196 2.71 15.58 5.19
N LEU A 197 2.16 14.74 6.07
CA LEU A 197 1.57 15.16 7.35
C LEU A 197 2.62 15.68 8.35
N GLY A 198 3.83 15.12 8.35
CA GLY A 198 4.92 15.57 9.22
C GLY A 198 5.56 16.91 8.87
N ARG A 199 5.04 17.66 7.89
CA ARG A 199 5.60 18.95 7.42
C ARG A 199 5.50 20.06 8.45
N ARG A 200 4.38 20.16 9.18
CA ARG A 200 4.05 21.31 10.05
C ARG A 200 4.41 21.05 11.51
N VAL A 201 5.71 20.93 11.80
CA VAL A 201 6.24 20.99 13.18
C VAL A 201 7.42 21.93 13.17
N GLU A 202 7.26 23.11 13.75
CA GLU A 202 8.33 24.08 13.88
C GLU A 202 8.84 24.07 15.33
N ARG A 203 10.16 24.12 15.50
CA ARG A 203 10.74 24.43 16.80
C ARG A 203 10.39 25.88 17.09
N ARG A 204 9.51 26.12 18.07
CA ARG A 204 9.48 27.44 18.70
C ARG A 204 10.81 27.61 19.42
N GLN A 205 11.68 28.47 18.89
CA GLN A 205 12.82 28.96 19.65
C GLN A 205 12.24 29.76 20.82
N GLY A 206 12.61 29.42 22.05
CA GLY A 206 12.30 30.29 23.19
C GLY A 206 12.99 31.65 23.00
N PRO A 207 12.50 32.72 23.63
CA PRO A 207 13.25 33.98 23.64
C PRO A 207 14.67 33.71 24.16
N ARG A 208 15.66 34.23 23.42
CA ARG A 208 17.07 34.19 23.82
C ARG A 208 17.29 35.06 25.05
#